data_AF-A0A1P8V180-F1
#
_entry.id   AF-A0A1P8V180-F1
#
_cell.length_a   1.000
_cell.length_b   1.000
_cell.length_c   1.000
_cell.angle_alpha   90.00
_cell.angle_beta   90.00
_cell.angle_gamma   90.00
#
_symmetry.space_group_name_H-M   'P 1'
#
loop_
_entity.id
_entity.type
_entity.pdbx_description
1 polymer ?
#
loop_
_entity_poly.entity_id
_entity_poly.type
_entity_poly.pdbx_seq_one_letter_code
_entity_poly.pdbx_strand_id
1 'polypeptide(L)' 'MAGIEMRLGGRKITSASQLQRELTRSMEKQVEDNLKKAAGPGVRMKKTRDGYTFEGTPEQIERMKKRLR' A
#
# COMPACT_ATOMS: atom_id res chain seq x y z
N MET A 1 -31.20 -9.20 -16.42
CA MET A 1 -30.63 -9.00 -15.07
C MET A 1 -29.56 -7.92 -15.19
N ALA A 2 -29.74 -6.77 -14.54
CA ALA A 2 -28.73 -5.72 -14.53
C ALA A 2 -27.69 -6.05 -13.46
N GLY A 3 -26.49 -6.46 -13.88
CA GLY A 3 -25.35 -6.68 -13.00
C GLY A 3 -24.29 -5.61 -13.21
N ILE A 4 -23.61 -5.20 -12.14
CA ILE A 4 -22.43 -4.32 -12.25
C ILE A 4 -21.31 -5.18 -12.81
N GLU A 5 -20.96 -4.96 -14.07
CA GLU A 5 -19.86 -5.65 -14.73
C GLU A 5 -18.70 -4.66 -14.93
N MET A 6 -17.74 -4.66 -14.01
CA MET A 6 -16.59 -3.74 -14.03
C MET A 6 -15.27 -4.51 -14.09
N ARG A 7 -14.21 -3.90 -14.62
CA ARG A 7 -12.86 -4.47 -14.57
C ARG A 7 -11.95 -3.61 -13.68
N LEU A 8 -11.30 -4.24 -12.70
CA LEU A 8 -10.30 -3.60 -11.84
C LEU A 8 -9.04 -4.49 -11.82
N GLY A 9 -7.88 -3.92 -12.14
CA GLY A 9 -6.62 -4.68 -12.14
C GLY A 9 -6.62 -5.92 -13.06
N GLY A 10 -7.36 -5.88 -14.16
CA GLY A 10 -7.51 -7.00 -15.12
C GLY A 10 -8.53 -8.07 -14.70
N ARG A 11 -9.17 -7.95 -13.53
CA ARG A 11 -10.20 -8.88 -13.04
C ARG A 11 -11.59 -8.35 -13.29
N LYS A 12 -12.50 -9.23 -13.74
CA LYS A 12 -13.93 -8.94 -13.85
C LYS A 12 -14.56 -8.98 -12.45
N ILE A 13 -15.11 -7.86 -12.04
CA ILE A 13 -15.84 -7.64 -10.80
C ILE A 13 -17.31 -7.73 -11.13
N THR A 14 -18.04 -8.62 -10.45
CA THR A 14 -19.47 -8.85 -10.67
C THR A 14 -20.33 -8.49 -9.46
N SER A 15 -19.70 -8.08 -8.35
CA SER A 15 -20.39 -7.68 -7.12
C SER A 15 -19.67 -6.56 -6.37
N ALA A 16 -20.42 -5.81 -5.56
CA ALA A 16 -19.87 -4.74 -4.72
C ALA A 16 -18.85 -5.27 -3.69
N SER A 17 -19.04 -6.48 -3.16
CA SER A 17 -18.10 -7.09 -2.21
C SER A 17 -16.75 -7.44 -2.85
N GLN A 18 -16.79 -7.92 -4.10
CA GLN A 18 -15.56 -8.15 -4.88
C GLN A 18 -14.85 -6.84 -5.19
N LEU A 19 -15.62 -5.80 -5.54
CA LEU A 19 -15.08 -4.46 -5.77
C LEU A 19 -14.33 -3.93 -4.54
N GLN A 20 -14.99 -3.97 -3.39
CA GLN A 20 -14.42 -3.50 -2.14
C GLN A 20 -13.11 -4.23 -1.81
N ARG A 21 -13.10 -5.57 -1.94
CA ARG A 21 -11.92 -6.37 -1.65
C ARG A 21 -10.72 -6.02 -2.54
N GLU A 22 -10.95 -5.91 -3.85
CA GLU A 22 -9.89 -5.61 -4.81
C GLU A 22 -9.40 -4.16 -4.71
N LEU A 23 -10.30 -3.22 -4.39
CA LEU A 23 -9.92 -1.83 -4.09
C LEU A 23 -9.07 -1.75 -2.83
N THR A 24 -9.51 -2.36 -1.72
CA THR A 24 -8.75 -2.38 -0.46
C THR A 24 -7.36 -2.97 -0.69
N ARG A 25 -7.28 -4.11 -1.39
CA ARG A 25 -6.00 -4.75 -1.70
C ARG A 25 -5.09 -3.87 -2.56
N SER A 26 -5.64 -3.17 -3.54
CA SER A 26 -4.88 -2.28 -4.42
C SER A 26 -4.37 -1.06 -3.65
N MET A 27 -5.21 -0.45 -2.82
CA MET A 27 -4.82 0.66 -1.95
C MET A 27 -3.73 0.23 -0.97
N GLU A 28 -3.89 -0.90 -0.27
CA GLU A 28 -2.88 -1.41 0.66
C GLU A 28 -1.53 -1.59 -0.02
N LYS A 29 -1.52 -2.19 -1.22
CA LYS A 29 -0.30 -2.38 -1.99
C LYS A 29 0.33 -1.05 -2.40
N GLN A 30 -0.47 -0.09 -2.87
CA GLN A 30 0.02 1.22 -3.28
C GLN A 30 0.63 1.99 -2.09
N VAL A 31 0.00 1.93 -0.92
CA VAL A 31 0.54 2.50 0.32
C VAL A 31 1.86 1.82 0.68
N GLU A 32 1.90 0.49 0.66
CA GLU A 32 3.11 -0.27 0.97
C GLU A 32 4.27 0.06 0.02
N ASP A 33 4.00 0.17 -1.28
CA ASP A 33 5.00 0.51 -2.29
C ASP A 33 5.55 1.95 -2.10
N ASN A 34 4.67 2.91 -1.76
CA ASN A 34 5.09 4.28 -1.46
C ASN A 34 5.94 4.36 -0.20
N LEU A 35 5.55 3.64 0.85
CA LEU A 35 6.30 3.55 2.11
C LEU A 35 7.68 2.91 1.88
N LYS A 36 7.77 1.84 1.08
CA LYS A 36 9.05 1.21 0.69
C LYS A 36 9.94 2.15 -0.11
N LYS A 37 9.38 2.89 -1.08
CA LYS A 37 10.13 3.90 -1.84
C LYS A 37 10.69 5.00 -0.92
N ALA A 38 9.89 5.45 0.05
CA ALA A 38 10.33 6.45 1.00
C ALA A 38 11.42 5.93 1.94
N ALA A 39 11.29 4.70 2.45
CA ALA A 39 12.25 4.06 3.36
C ALA A 39 13.69 4.12 2.82
N GLY A 40 13.88 3.89 1.51
CA GLY A 40 15.19 4.00 0.89
C GLY A 40 16.21 2.96 1.39
N PRO A 41 17.47 3.03 0.90
CA PRO A 41 18.49 2.04 1.23
C PRO A 41 18.88 2.13 2.71
N GLY A 42 18.81 1.00 3.40
CA GLY A 42 19.22 0.85 4.81
C GLY A 42 18.08 0.94 5.83
N VAL A 43 16.88 1.39 5.45
CA VAL A 43 15.70 1.36 6.33
C VAL A 43 14.95 0.05 6.15
N ARG A 44 14.72 -0.68 7.25
CA ARG A 44 13.86 -1.85 7.29
C ARG A 44 12.43 -1.43 7.61
N MET A 45 11.51 -1.77 6.72
CA MET A 45 10.07 -1.65 6.97
C MET A 45 9.52 -2.98 7.49
N LYS A 46 8.75 -2.93 8.57
CA LYS A 46 8.04 -4.07 9.14
C LYS A 46 6.56 -3.77 9.23
N LYS A 47 5.72 -4.67 8.71
CA LYS A 47 4.26 -4.58 8.87
C LYS A 47 3.90 -5.11 10.26
N THR A 48 3.18 -4.31 11.03
CA THR A 48 2.70 -4.65 12.38
C THR A 48 1.18 -4.65 12.40
N ARG A 49 0.58 -5.05 13.54
CA ARG A 49 -0.88 -5.05 13.70
C ARG A 49 -1.47 -3.63 13.64
N ASP A 50 -0.70 -2.64 14.09
CA ASP A 50 -1.09 -1.23 14.15
C ASP A 50 -0.68 -0.42 12.90
N GLY A 51 0.04 -1.04 11.94
CA GLY A 51 0.45 -0.37 10.70
C GLY A 51 1.84 -0.78 10.20
N TYR A 52 2.74 0.20 10.03
CA TYR A 52 4.09 0.00 9.52
C TYR A 52 5.11 0.64 10.45
N THR A 53 6.11 -0.11 10.88
CA THR A 53 7.27 0.40 11.63
C THR A 53 8.50 0.44 10.74
N PHE A 54 9.36 1.44 10.97
CA PHE A 54 10.59 1.66 10.20
C PHE A 54 11.78 1.71 11.14
N GLU A 55 12.80 0.91 10.84
CA GLU A 55 14.04 0.81 11.61
C GLU A 55 15.23 1.16 10.72
N GLY A 56 16.14 2.00 11.21
CA GLY A 56 17.32 2.46 10.47
C GLY A 56 18.14 3.45 11.30
N THR A 57 19.25 3.96 10.75
CA THR A 57 20.01 5.03 11.42
C THR A 57 19.20 6.33 11.46
N PRO A 58 19.47 7.24 12.40
CA PRO A 58 18.78 8.52 12.47
C PRO A 58 18.80 9.29 11.14
N GLU A 59 19.93 9.34 10.42
CA GLU A 59 19.99 10.04 9.13
C GLU A 59 19.16 9.36 8.04
N GLN A 60 19.03 8.02 8.08
CA GLN A 60 18.19 7.27 7.15
C GLN A 60 16.70 7.56 7.38
N ILE A 61 16.27 7.58 8.65
CA ILE A 61 14.88 7.92 9.00
C ILE A 61 14.56 9.38 8.67
N GLU A 62 15.50 10.31 8.87
CA GLU A 62 15.29 11.70 8.46
C GLU A 62 15.15 11.85 6.95
N ARG A 63 15.98 11.16 6.16
CA ARG A 63 15.84 11.14 4.70
C ARG A 63 14.52 10.52 4.27
N MET A 64 14.07 9.47 4.93
CA MET A 64 12.76 8.87 4.70
C MET A 64 11.63 9.87 4.99
N LYS A 65 11.65 10.55 6.13
CA LYS A 65 10.64 11.58 6.48
C LYS A 65 10.56 12.69 5.44
N LYS A 66 11.69 13.13 4.89
CA LYS A 66 11.71 14.12 3.80
C LYS A 66 11.04 13.62 2.51
N ARG A 67 11.10 12.31 2.22
CA ARG A 67 10.51 11.67 1.03
C ARG A 67 9.02 11.35 1.16
N LEU A 68 8.52 11.25 2.40
CA LEU A 68 7.11 11.03 2.70
C LEU A 68 6.25 12.29 2.57
N ARG A 69 6.89 13.46 2.37
CA ARG A 69 6.23 14.76 2.35
C ARG A 69 5.60 15.07 1.01
#